data_AF-A0A2H5UXI5-F1
#
_entry.id   AF-A0A2H5UXI5-F1
#
_cell.length_a   1.000
_cell.length_b   1.000
_cell.length_c   1.000
_cell.angle_alpha   90.00
_cell.angle_beta   90.00
_cell.angle_gamma   90.00
#
_symmetry.space_group_name_H-M   'P 1'
#
loop_
_entity.id
_entity.type
_entity.pdbx_description
1 polymer ?
#
loop_
_entity_poly.entity_id
_entity_poly.type
_entity_poly.pdbx_seq_one_letter_code
_entity_poly.pdbx_strand_id
1 'polypeptide(L)' 'MPLYARVVLRKKTHVSGRSYYYIHIPSKVGSDSQFIFREGDAFKMVVEPSKKRLVLSKISGREKKSGRR' A
#
# COMPACT_ATOMS: atom_id res chain seq x y z
N MET A 1 -8.33 -3.37 19.07
CA MET A 1 -7.34 -4.42 18.73
C MET A 1 -6.89 -4.21 17.29
N PRO A 2 -5.59 -4.30 16.97
CA PRO A 2 -5.11 -4.23 15.59
C PRO A 2 -5.61 -5.43 14.77
N LEU A 3 -6.08 -5.17 13.56
CA LEU A 3 -6.48 -6.20 12.59
C LEU A 3 -5.25 -6.64 11.79
N TYR A 4 -4.94 -7.94 11.82
CA TYR A 4 -3.85 -8.53 11.05
C TYR A 4 -4.43 -9.35 9.89
N ALA A 5 -4.01 -9.03 8.67
CA ALA A 5 -4.36 -9.79 7.47
C ALA A 5 -3.10 -10.42 6.86
N ARG A 6 -3.19 -11.71 6.51
CA ARG A 6 -2.15 -12.36 5.70
C ARG A 6 -2.39 -12.04 4.23
N VAL A 7 -1.46 -11.34 3.61
CA VAL A 7 -1.48 -11.04 2.17
C VAL A 7 -0.39 -11.85 1.45
N VAL A 8 -0.64 -12.19 0.19
CA VAL A 8 0.28 -12.94 -0.67
C VAL A 8 0.61 -12.10 -1.89
N LEU A 9 1.89 -12.01 -2.25
CA LEU A 9 2.34 -11.36 -3.47
C LEU A 9 1.88 -12.19 -4.67
N ARG A 10 1.11 -11.57 -5.56
CA ARG A 10 0.62 -12.18 -6.79
C ARG A 10 1.43 -11.65 -7.98
N LYS A 11 1.50 -12.45 -9.04
CA LYS A 11 2.13 -12.10 -10.32
C LYS A 11 1.09 -12.21 -11.43
N LYS A 12 0.98 -11.18 -12.27
CA LYS A 12 0.19 -11.20 -13.50
C LYS A 12 1.09 -10.83 -14.68
N THR A 13 1.09 -11.66 -15.70
CA THR A 13 1.75 -11.35 -16.97
C THR A 13 0.75 -10.59 -17.84
N HIS A 14 1.11 -9.37 -18.25
CA HIS A 14 0.32 -8.57 -19.18
C HIS A 14 0.47 -9.10 -20.61
N VAL A 15 -0.48 -8.78 -21.49
CA VAL A 15 -0.43 -9.17 -22.92
C VAL A 15 0.80 -8.66 -23.65
N SER A 16 1.47 -7.61 -23.13
CA SER A 16 2.75 -7.11 -23.63
C SER A 16 3.98 -7.92 -23.18
N GLY A 17 3.79 -9.04 -22.46
CA GLY A 17 4.87 -9.87 -21.91
C GLY A 17 5.48 -9.35 -20.60
N ARG A 18 5.11 -8.15 -20.15
CA ARG A 18 5.59 -7.58 -18.88
C ARG A 18 4.94 -8.27 -17.68
N SER A 19 5.74 -8.60 -16.68
CA SER A 19 5.27 -9.17 -15.41
C SER A 19 5.02 -8.07 -14.39
N TYR A 20 3.83 -8.08 -13.79
CA TYR A 20 3.42 -7.16 -12.75
C TYR A 20 3.18 -7.92 -11.46
N TYR A 21 3.69 -7.39 -10.35
CA TYR A 21 3.43 -7.92 -9.02
C TYR A 21 2.42 -7.04 -8.29
N TYR A 22 1.48 -7.65 -7.58
CA TYR A 22 0.43 -6.93 -6.87
C TYR A 22 0.02 -7.66 -5.59
N ILE A 23 -0.58 -6.91 -4.67
CA ILE A 23 -1.22 -7.41 -3.45
C ILE A 23 -2.66 -6.95 -3.44
N HIS A 24 -3.56 -7.77 -2.91
CA HIS A 24 -4.92 -7.33 -2.63
C HIS A 24 -4.95 -6.64 -1.28
N ILE A 25 -5.37 -5.37 -1.30
CA ILE A 25 -5.62 -4.60 -0.10
C ILE A 25 -7.14 -4.48 0.01
N PRO A 26 -7.76 -4.98 1.10
CA PRO A 26 -9.19 -4.81 1.30
C PRO A 26 -9.55 -3.32 1.34
N SER A 27 -10.56 -2.92 0.59
CA SER A 27 -11.07 -1.53 0.57
C SER A 27 -11.98 -1.21 1.77
N LYS A 28 -12.48 -2.23 2.47
CA LYS A 28 -13.30 -2.11 3.67
C LYS A 28 -13.10 -3.33 4.55
N VAL A 29 -12.49 -3.14 5.72
CA VAL A 29 -12.32 -4.21 6.72
C VAL A 29 -13.35 -3.98 7.83
N GLY A 30 -14.60 -4.42 7.62
CA GLY A 30 -15.66 -4.33 8.63
C GLY A 30 -16.39 -2.97 8.73
N SER A 31 -17.23 -2.83 9.77
CA SER A 31 -18.01 -1.62 10.07
C SER A 31 -17.13 -0.43 10.48
N ASP A 32 -15.99 -0.72 11.10
CA ASP A 32 -14.98 0.27 11.45
C ASP A 32 -14.02 0.43 10.26
N SER A 33 -14.15 1.56 9.58
CA SER A 33 -13.45 1.97 8.37
C SER A 33 -11.93 2.18 8.55
N GLN A 34 -11.21 1.15 9.01
CA GLN A 34 -9.77 1.22 9.33
C GLN A 34 -8.88 1.38 8.09
N PHE A 35 -9.40 1.08 6.90
CA PHE A 35 -8.71 1.26 5.62
C PHE A 35 -9.55 2.13 4.70
N ILE A 36 -9.35 3.45 4.73
CA ILE A 36 -10.01 4.41 3.83
C ILE A 36 -9.13 4.61 2.59
N PHE A 37 -9.01 3.55 1.78
CA PHE A 37 -8.36 3.64 0.48
C PHE A 37 -9.42 3.76 -0.60
N ARG A 38 -9.24 4.72 -1.50
CA ARG A 38 -10.07 4.91 -2.68
C ARG A 38 -9.27 4.54 -3.92
N GLU A 39 -9.97 4.10 -4.96
CA GLU A 39 -9.35 4.00 -6.28
C GLU A 39 -8.74 5.35 -6.67
N GLY A 40 -7.52 5.33 -7.20
CA GLY A 40 -6.75 6.53 -7.54
C GLY A 40 -5.92 7.14 -6.40
N ASP A 41 -6.04 6.66 -5.16
CA ASP A 41 -5.14 7.09 -4.08
C ASP A 41 -3.68 6.69 -4.38
N ALA A 42 -2.75 7.64 -4.20
CA ALA A 42 -1.32 7.37 -4.33
C ALA A 42 -0.72 6.92 -2.98
N PHE A 43 0.14 5.91 -3.02
CA PHE A 43 0.80 5.35 -1.85
C PHE A 43 2.31 5.27 -2.06
N LYS A 44 3.06 5.55 -0.99
CA LYS A 44 4.48 5.21 -0.89
C LYS A 44 4.57 3.80 -0.33
N MET A 45 5.20 2.90 -1.09
CA MET A 45 5.55 1.55 -0.63
C MET A 45 7.03 1.51 -0.24
N VAL A 46 7.30 1.07 0.98
CA VAL A 46 8.67 0.83 1.47
C VAL A 46 8.82 -0.65 1.78
N VAL A 47 9.84 -1.27 1.19
CA VAL A 47 10.18 -2.68 1.41
C VAL A 47 11.47 -2.72 2.24
N GLU A 48 11.41 -3.31 3.42
CA GLU A 48 12.57 -3.54 4.30
C GLU A 48 12.82 -5.05 4.44
N PRO A 49 13.61 -5.68 3.54
CA PRO A 49 13.83 -7.13 3.53
C PRO A 49 14.45 -7.65 4.84
N SER A 50 15.40 -6.90 5.40
CA SER A 50 16.09 -7.25 6.66
C SER A 50 15.14 -7.37 7.85
N LYS A 51 14.02 -6.63 7.82
CA LYS A 51 12.99 -6.66 8.88
C LYS A 51 11.76 -7.46 8.49
N LYS A 52 11.77 -8.13 7.33
CA LYS A 52 10.61 -8.84 6.74
C LYS A 52 9.34 -7.96 6.76
N ARG A 53 9.50 -6.67 6.48
CA ARG A 53 8.45 -5.65 6.67
C ARG A 53 8.16 -4.93 5.36
N LEU A 54 6.88 -4.77 5.06
CA LEU A 54 6.38 -3.91 4.00
C LEU A 54 5.49 -2.84 4.62
N VAL A 55 5.77 -1.58 4.32
CA VAL A 55 4.99 -0.43 4.82
C VAL A 55 4.35 0.27 3.64
N LEU A 56 3.03 0.43 3.70
CA LEU A 56 2.27 1.29 2.80
C LEU A 56 1.87 2.55 3.55
N SER A 57 2.19 3.71 2.98
CA SER A 57 1.80 5.00 3.54
C SER A 57 1.08 5.81 2.48
N LYS A 58 -0.13 6.28 2.79
CA LYS A 58 -0.88 7.16 1.89
C LYS A 58 -0.08 8.44 1.67
N ILE A 59 0.11 8.81 0.40
CA ILE A 59 0.70 10.10 0.06
C ILE A 59 -0.41 11.12 0.21
N SER A 60 -0.57 11.67 1.41
CA SER A 60 -1.40 12.86 1.60
C SER A 60 -0.71 14.03 0.90
N GLY A 61 -1.38 14.70 -0.04
CA GLY A 61 -0.87 15.86 -0.79
C GLY A 61 -0.57 17.11 0.05
N ARG A 62 -0.24 16.98 1.34
CA ARG A 62 0.52 18.00 2.06
C ARG A 62 2.00 17.64 1.93
N GLU A 63 2.61 18.14 0.87
CA GLU A 63 4.01 18.57 0.97
C GLU A 63 4.10 19.50 2.19
N LYS A 64 4.49 18.95 3.35
CA LYS A 64 5.14 19.79 4.35
C LYS A 64 6.46 20.18 3.69
N LYS A 65 6.49 21.34 3.04
CA LYS A 65 7.72 22.10 2.82
C LYS A 65 8.37 22.26 4.20
N SER A 66 9.19 21.28 4.57
CA SER A 66 10.18 21.42 5.63
C SER A 66 11.26 22.34 5.05
N GLY A 67 10.89 23.61 4.93
CA GLY A 67 11.80 24.72 4.71
C GLY A 67 12.50 24.97 6.03
N ARG A 68 13.66 24.34 6.16
CA ARG A 68 14.66 24.61 7.18
C ARG A 68 15.28 25.98 6.87
N ARG A 69 14.93 27.00 7.65
CA ARG A 69 15.80 28.11 8.11
C ARG A 69 14.99 29.07 8.96
#